data_AF-A0A4Y6GMI9-F1
#
_entry.id   AF-A0A4Y6GMI9-F1
#
_cell.length_a   1.000
_cell.length_b   1.000
_cell.length_c   1.000
_cell.angle_alpha   90.00
_cell.angle_beta   90.00
_cell.angle_gamma   90.00
#
_symmetry.space_group_name_H-M   'P 1'
#
loop_
_entity.id
_entity.type
_entity.pdbx_description
1 polymer ?
#
loop_
_entity_poly.entity_id
_entity_poly.type
_entity_poly.pdbx_seq_one_letter_code
_entity_poly.pdbx_strand_id
1 'polypeptide(L)'
;MLQALHQSELREASRWWKEFDFPSKLPYARDSIAEGYYWMMGAHFEPKFSLSRKFLNRIIGITSLIDDTYDVYGTLEEVTLFTEAVERWDIEAVKDIPKYMQVIYTGMLGIFED
;
A
#
# COMPACT_ATOMS: atom_id res chain seq x y z
N MET A 1 13.43 -8.38 -23.41
CA MET A 1 13.72 -7.01 -22.92
C MET A 1 12.61 -6.47 -22.03
N LEU A 2 11.33 -6.54 -22.44
CA LEU A 2 10.21 -6.07 -21.62
C LEU A 2 9.99 -6.86 -20.31
N GLN A 3 10.00 -8.19 -20.37
CA GLN A 3 9.85 -9.02 -19.17
C GLN A 3 10.93 -8.74 -18.11
N ALA A 4 12.17 -8.45 -18.54
CA ALA A 4 13.26 -8.11 -17.63
C ALA A 4 13.02 -6.77 -16.91
N LEU A 5 12.42 -5.80 -17.60
CA LEU A 5 11.94 -4.55 -17.00
C LEU A 5 10.88 -4.87 -15.94
N HIS A 6 9.86 -5.68 -16.29
CA HIS A 6 8.79 -6.02 -15.35
C HIS A 6 9.29 -6.76 -14.11
N GLN A 7 10.21 -7.72 -14.28
CA GLN A 7 10.85 -8.39 -13.15
C GLN A 7 11.67 -7.44 -12.28
N SER A 8 12.27 -6.40 -12.87
CA SER A 8 12.97 -5.36 -12.11
C SER A 8 12.00 -4.51 -11.30
N GLU A 9 10.87 -4.11 -11.89
CA GLU A 9 9.81 -3.36 -11.22
C GLU A 9 9.21 -4.18 -10.05
N LEU A 10 8.94 -5.46 -10.27
CA LEU A 10 8.43 -6.35 -9.22
C LEU A 10 9.43 -6.52 -8.07
N ARG A 11 10.74 -6.67 -8.35
CA ARG A 11 11.78 -6.74 -7.31
C ARG A 11 11.83 -5.46 -6.47
N GLU A 12 11.66 -4.31 -7.09
CA GLU A 12 11.61 -3.02 -6.40
C GLU A 12 10.37 -2.92 -5.51
N ALA A 13 9.21 -3.31 -6.03
CA ALA A 13 7.97 -3.37 -5.25
C ALA A 13 8.07 -4.32 -4.05
N SER A 14 8.62 -5.52 -4.24
CA SER A 14 8.83 -6.47 -3.15
C SER A 14 9.82 -5.97 -2.11
N ARG A 15 10.82 -5.15 -2.49
CA ARG A 15 11.74 -4.54 -1.54
C ARG A 15 11.03 -3.47 -0.71
N TRP A 16 10.32 -2.56 -1.36
CA TRP A 16 9.53 -1.52 -0.70
C TRP A 16 8.51 -2.14 0.28
N TRP A 17 7.79 -3.18 -0.13
CA TRP A 17 6.84 -3.89 0.73
C TRP A 17 7.48 -4.49 1.99
N LYS A 18 8.71 -4.99 1.86
CA LYS A 18 9.49 -5.53 3.00
C LYS A 18 10.05 -4.43 3.91
N GLU A 19 10.38 -3.24 3.39
CA GLU A 19 10.90 -2.13 4.20
C GLU A 19 9.88 -1.65 5.24
N PHE A 20 8.59 -1.67 4.90
CA PHE A 20 7.51 -1.36 5.85
C PHE A 20 7.17 -2.51 6.79
N ASP A 21 7.64 -3.72 6.49
CA ASP A 21 7.37 -4.95 7.25
C ASP A 21 5.86 -5.17 7.46
N PHE A 22 5.05 -4.89 6.43
CA PHE A 22 3.60 -5.03 6.50
C PHE A 22 3.15 -6.45 6.87
N PRO A 23 3.70 -7.54 6.30
CA PRO A 23 3.23 -8.89 6.65
C PRO A 23 3.39 -9.24 8.13
N SER A 24 4.46 -8.76 8.79
CA SER A 24 4.68 -9.02 10.21
C SER A 24 3.84 -8.09 11.10
N LYS A 25 3.65 -6.83 10.69
CA LYS A 25 2.90 -5.83 11.47
C LYS A 25 1.38 -5.96 11.32
N LEU A 26 0.93 -6.50 10.19
CA LEU A 26 -0.48 -6.65 9.81
C LEU A 26 -0.75 -8.10 9.39
N PRO A 27 -0.60 -9.09 10.31
CA PRO A 27 -0.72 -10.50 9.97
C PRO A 27 -2.14 -10.92 9.55
N TYR A 28 -3.14 -10.05 9.76
CA TYR A 28 -4.51 -10.25 9.31
C TYR A 28 -4.70 -9.93 7.82
N ALA A 29 -3.83 -9.10 7.23
CA ALA A 29 -3.97 -8.62 5.87
C ALA A 29 -3.27 -9.55 4.87
N ARG A 30 -3.74 -9.53 3.64
CA ARG A 30 -3.19 -10.33 2.53
C ARG A 30 -1.83 -9.79 2.10
N ASP A 31 -0.84 -10.68 1.96
CA ASP A 31 0.45 -10.34 1.33
C ASP A 31 0.37 -10.54 -0.19
N SER A 32 -0.15 -9.52 -0.89
CA SER A 32 -0.52 -9.62 -2.32
C SER A 32 0.16 -8.60 -3.24
N ILE A 33 1.41 -8.21 -2.93
CA ILE A 33 2.15 -7.20 -3.71
C ILE A 33 2.48 -7.67 -5.14
N ALA A 34 2.61 -8.98 -5.35
CA ALA A 34 2.89 -9.55 -6.67
C ALA A 34 1.63 -9.57 -7.55
N GLU A 35 0.48 -9.87 -6.96
CA GLU A 35 -0.84 -9.86 -7.57
C GLU A 35 -1.25 -8.43 -7.95
N GLY A 36 -1.02 -7.47 -7.06
CA GLY A 36 -1.21 -6.04 -7.36
C GLY A 36 -0.36 -5.58 -8.54
N TYR A 37 0.89 -6.05 -8.63
CA TYR A 37 1.76 -5.72 -9.76
C TYR A 37 1.26 -6.35 -11.06
N TYR A 38 0.75 -7.58 -10.98
CA TYR A 38 0.13 -8.26 -12.13
C TYR A 38 -1.08 -7.47 -12.67
N TRP A 39 -1.92 -6.91 -11.79
CA TRP A 39 -3.02 -6.01 -12.20
C TRP A 39 -2.50 -4.79 -12.98
N MET A 40 -1.41 -4.17 -12.50
CA MET A 40 -0.81 -2.99 -13.16
C MET A 40 -0.17 -3.31 -14.51
N MET A 41 0.44 -4.48 -14.62
CA MET A 41 0.90 -5.00 -15.90
C MET A 41 -0.25 -5.19 -16.89
N GLY A 42 -1.41 -5.68 -16.41
CA GLY A 42 -2.62 -5.87 -17.22
C GLY A 42 -3.22 -4.55 -17.72
N ALA A 43 -3.16 -3.48 -16.92
CA ALA A 43 -3.63 -2.15 -17.34
C ALA A 43 -2.74 -1.56 -18.45
N HIS A 44 -1.43 -1.50 -18.23
CA HIS A 44 -0.46 -0.91 -19.17
C HIS A 44 0.87 -1.66 -19.12
N PHE A 45 1.18 -2.49 -20.11
CA PHE A 45 2.40 -3.30 -20.11
C PHE A 45 3.60 -2.60 -20.77
N GLU A 46 3.40 -1.53 -21.52
CA GLU A 46 4.44 -0.91 -22.34
C GLU A 46 5.53 -0.23 -21.50
N PRO A 47 6.80 -0.17 -21.98
CA PRO A 47 7.91 0.39 -21.20
C PRO A 47 7.69 1.83 -20.71
N LYS A 48 7.03 2.66 -21.53
CA LYS A 48 6.77 4.08 -21.23
C LYS A 48 5.93 4.31 -19.97
N PHE A 49 5.19 3.30 -19.51
CA PHE A 49 4.35 3.35 -18.31
C PHE A 49 5.04 2.74 -17.08
N SER A 50 6.35 2.52 -17.11
CA SER A 50 7.11 1.93 -15.98
C SER A 50 6.89 2.68 -14.66
N LEU A 51 7.00 4.01 -14.68
CA LEU A 51 6.78 4.84 -13.49
C LEU A 51 5.34 4.72 -12.97
N SER A 52 4.37 4.75 -13.88
CA SER A 52 2.95 4.60 -13.53
C SER A 52 2.67 3.24 -12.88
N ARG A 53 3.20 2.13 -13.44
CA ARG A 53 3.05 0.80 -12.83
C ARG A 53 3.66 0.72 -11.44
N LYS A 54 4.84 1.30 -11.23
CA LYS A 54 5.50 1.31 -9.91
C LYS A 54 4.67 2.07 -8.89
N PHE A 55 4.22 3.28 -9.24
CA PHE A 55 3.42 4.12 -8.37
C PHE A 55 2.08 3.46 -8.03
N LEU A 56 1.34 3.01 -9.04
CA LEU A 56 0.03 2.38 -8.85
C LEU A 56 0.13 1.05 -8.08
N ASN A 57 1.22 0.29 -8.21
CA ASN A 57 1.40 -0.93 -7.44
C ASN A 57 1.52 -0.65 -5.93
N ARG A 58 2.21 0.45 -5.55
CA ARG A 58 2.27 0.87 -4.14
C ARG A 58 0.90 1.30 -3.62
N ILE A 59 0.15 2.05 -4.42
CA ILE A 59 -1.23 2.44 -4.09
C ILE A 59 -2.10 1.20 -3.87
N ILE A 60 -2.09 0.26 -4.80
CA ILE A 60 -2.90 -0.97 -4.68
C ILE A 60 -2.52 -1.77 -3.44
N GLY A 61 -1.23 -1.87 -3.13
CA GLY A 61 -0.76 -2.50 -1.90
C GLY A 61 -1.39 -1.87 -0.65
N ILE A 62 -1.31 -0.54 -0.51
CA ILE A 62 -1.91 0.17 0.64
C ILE A 62 -3.44 0.07 0.63
N THR A 63 -4.09 0.22 -0.51
CA THR A 63 -5.56 0.09 -0.63
C THR A 63 -6.01 -1.30 -0.20
N SER A 64 -5.27 -2.36 -0.54
CA SER A 64 -5.56 -3.72 -0.08
C SER A 64 -5.45 -3.86 1.44
N LEU A 65 -4.46 -3.20 2.07
CA LEU A 65 -4.35 -3.20 3.54
C LEU A 65 -5.53 -2.46 4.18
N ILE A 66 -5.94 -1.32 3.61
CA ILE A 66 -7.10 -0.55 4.08
C ILE A 66 -8.37 -1.38 3.92
N ASP A 67 -8.57 -2.04 2.78
CA ASP A 67 -9.71 -2.94 2.52
C ASP A 67 -9.79 -4.06 3.57
N ASP A 68 -8.70 -4.79 3.78
CA ASP A 68 -8.64 -5.84 4.82
C ASP A 68 -8.89 -5.27 6.23
N THR A 69 -8.42 -4.05 6.49
CA THR A 69 -8.67 -3.39 7.78
C THR A 69 -10.15 -3.10 7.97
N TYR A 70 -10.83 -2.55 6.96
CA TYR A 70 -12.24 -2.15 7.07
C TYR A 70 -13.20 -3.34 7.00
N ASP A 71 -12.86 -4.40 6.25
CA ASP A 71 -13.76 -5.53 6.01
C ASP A 71 -13.69 -6.58 7.13
N VAL A 72 -12.48 -6.90 7.64
CA VAL A 72 -12.31 -8.08 8.51
C VAL A 72 -11.65 -7.83 9.86
N TYR A 73 -11.05 -6.66 10.11
CA TYR A 73 -10.21 -6.47 11.32
C TYR A 73 -10.62 -5.30 12.23
N GLY A 74 -10.76 -4.09 11.69
CA GLY A 74 -10.98 -2.88 12.48
C GLY A 74 -12.38 -2.82 13.08
N THR A 75 -12.50 -2.29 14.30
CA THR A 75 -13.82 -1.96 14.86
C THR A 75 -14.35 -0.67 14.23
N LEU A 76 -15.66 -0.43 14.34
CA LEU A 76 -16.28 0.79 13.83
C LEU A 76 -15.60 2.05 14.37
N GLU A 77 -15.29 2.08 15.67
CA GLU A 77 -14.61 3.20 16.32
C GLU A 77 -13.21 3.42 15.75
N GLU A 78 -12.43 2.35 15.55
CA GLU A 78 -11.07 2.43 15.00
C GLU A 78 -11.07 2.93 13.56
N VAL A 79 -11.96 2.39 12.70
CA VAL A 79 -12.03 2.81 11.29
C VAL A 79 -12.62 4.21 11.14
N THR A 80 -13.46 4.68 12.05
CA THR A 80 -13.89 6.09 12.09
C THR A 80 -12.70 7.02 12.35
N LEU A 81 -11.88 6.73 13.37
CA LEU A 81 -10.66 7.50 13.64
C LEU A 81 -9.69 7.48 12.45
N PHE A 82 -9.53 6.31 11.80
CA PHE A 82 -8.71 6.21 10.60
C PHE A 82 -9.26 7.05 9.44
N THR A 83 -10.57 7.05 9.23
CA THR A 83 -11.23 7.86 8.19
C THR A 83 -10.98 9.35 8.45
N GLU A 84 -11.19 9.82 9.68
CA GLU A 84 -10.93 11.20 10.07
C GLU A 84 -9.45 11.59 9.89
N ALA A 85 -8.52 10.68 10.18
CA ALA A 85 -7.09 10.91 9.93
C ALA A 85 -6.79 11.05 8.43
N VAL A 86 -7.37 10.20 7.58
CA VAL A 86 -7.25 10.28 6.11
C VAL A 86 -7.83 11.59 5.58
N GLU A 87 -8.99 12.01 6.08
CA GLU A 87 -9.62 13.29 5.70
C GLU A 87 -8.76 14.50 6.10
N ARG A 88 -8.08 14.42 7.25
CA ARG A 88 -7.17 15.47 7.73
C ARG A 88 -5.90 15.58 6.89
N TRP A 89 -5.42 14.44 6.37
CA TRP A 89 -4.22 14.35 5.53
C TRP A 89 -2.99 15.05 6.14
N ASP A 90 -2.75 14.80 7.41
CA ASP A 90 -1.64 15.38 8.19
C ASP A 90 -0.90 14.26 8.92
N ILE A 91 0.43 14.25 8.89
CA ILE A 91 1.26 13.26 9.59
C ILE A 91 0.96 13.25 11.10
N GLU A 92 0.56 14.39 11.67
CA GLU A 92 0.21 14.49 13.08
C GLU A 92 -1.04 13.64 13.44
N ALA A 93 -1.87 13.27 12.46
CA ALA A 93 -3.03 12.37 12.64
C ALA A 93 -2.68 10.94 13.01
N VAL A 94 -1.42 10.54 12.81
CA VAL A 94 -0.91 9.24 13.24
C VAL A 94 -1.06 9.03 14.76
N LYS A 95 -1.09 10.12 15.54
CA LYS A 95 -1.22 10.08 17.01
C LYS A 95 -2.62 9.71 17.48
N ASP A 96 -3.62 9.93 16.63
CA ASP A 96 -5.04 9.77 16.96
C ASP A 96 -5.60 8.39 16.57
N ILE A 97 -4.81 7.56 15.88
CA ILE A 97 -5.22 6.25 15.37
C ILE A 97 -4.51 5.08 16.07
N PRO A 98 -5.13 3.86 16.08
CA PRO A 98 -4.52 2.66 16.65
C PRO A 98 -3.14 2.36 16.09
N LYS A 99 -2.25 1.85 16.95
CA LYS A 99 -0.84 1.62 16.61
C LYS A 99 -0.62 0.76 15.35
N TYR A 100 -1.49 -0.21 15.10
CA TYR A 100 -1.38 -1.05 13.90
C TYR A 100 -1.78 -0.29 12.63
N MET A 101 -2.76 0.62 12.68
CA MET A 101 -3.17 1.45 11.56
C MET A 101 -2.15 2.54 11.22
N GLN A 102 -1.30 2.94 12.19
CA GLN A 102 -0.23 3.92 11.97
C GLN A 102 0.72 3.48 10.85
N VAL A 103 1.03 2.18 10.73
CA VAL A 103 1.91 1.71 9.65
C VAL A 103 1.27 1.88 8.28
N ILE A 104 -0.05 1.67 8.18
CA ILE A 104 -0.82 1.85 6.94
C ILE A 104 -0.86 3.34 6.60
N TYR A 105 -1.16 4.19 7.57
CA TYR A 105 -1.27 5.64 7.39
C TYR A 105 0.07 6.28 6.97
N THR A 106 1.17 5.95 7.64
CA THR A 106 2.50 6.45 7.27
C THR A 106 2.95 5.90 5.92
N GLY A 107 2.65 4.63 5.62
CA GLY A 107 2.90 4.05 4.29
C GLY A 107 2.11 4.76 3.19
N MET A 108 0.85 5.14 3.47
CA MET A 108 0.00 5.90 2.55
C MET A 108 0.59 7.28 2.27
N LEU A 109 0.88 8.07 3.30
CA LEU A 109 1.43 9.42 3.13
C LEU A 109 2.78 9.39 2.41
N GLY A 110 3.67 8.45 2.76
CA GLY A 110 4.98 8.31 2.14
C GLY A 110 4.93 8.02 0.63
N ILE A 111 3.85 7.44 0.10
CA ILE A 111 3.69 7.25 -1.36
C ILE A 111 3.52 8.59 -2.08
N PHE A 112 2.89 9.58 -1.45
CA PHE A 112 2.57 10.87 -2.06
C PHE A 112 3.61 11.97 -1.74
N GLU A 113 4.59 11.67 -0.90
CA GLU A 113 5.74 12.53 -0.61
C GLU A 113 6.98 12.22 -1.49
N ASP A 114 7.02 11.04 -2.12
CA ASP A 114 8.04 10.57 -3.07
C ASP A 114 7.90 11.19 -4.48
#